data_AF-A0A2E8B3R2-F1
#
_entry.id   AF-A0A2E8B3R2-F1
#
_cell.length_a   1.000
_cell.length_b   1.000
_cell.length_c   1.000
_cell.angle_alpha   90.00
_cell.angle_beta   90.00
_cell.angle_gamma   90.00
#
_symmetry.space_group_name_H-M   'P 1'
#
loop_
_entity.id
_entity.type
_entity.pdbx_description
1 polymer ?
#
loop_
_entity_poly.entity_id
_entity_poly.type
_entity_poly.pdbx_seq_one_letter_code
_entity_poly.pdbx_strand_id
1 'polypeptide(L)'
;MPPEEKLPAAVIADFERWVAEGAHDPRDHPPTADEAAGLAWRGIFDARREWWSLKPVSESELPAADTESPSSTHPVDRFIEARLAAAGLELNSPAKPRTLLRRLSLVLTGLPPTPEETHAFEQQSDRHPDSSQDAAYTDLVDRLLESPHFGERWARHWMDV
;
A
#
# COMPACT_ATOMS: atom_id res chain seq x y z
N MET A 1 -20.64 4.19 4.30
CA MET A 1 -21.04 4.64 5.65
C MET A 1 -22.36 5.38 5.54
N PRO A 2 -23.25 5.32 6.54
CA PRO A 2 -24.37 6.24 6.60
C PRO A 2 -23.84 7.69 6.76
N PRO A 3 -24.63 8.72 6.39
CA PRO A 3 -24.21 10.11 6.51
C PRO A 3 -23.88 10.48 7.96
N GLU A 4 -22.84 11.30 8.15
CA GLU A 4 -22.38 11.76 9.48
C GLU A 4 -23.36 12.75 10.12
N GLU A 5 -24.20 13.41 9.32
CA GLU A 5 -25.19 14.38 9.76
C GLU A 5 -26.62 13.89 9.56
N LYS A 6 -27.51 14.39 10.42
CA LYS A 6 -28.95 14.16 10.30
C LYS A 6 -29.43 14.72 8.96
N LEU A 7 -30.30 13.98 8.28
CA LEU A 7 -30.95 14.46 7.06
C LEU A 7 -31.65 15.81 7.30
N PRO A 8 -31.69 16.72 6.31
CA PRO A 8 -32.40 17.98 6.42
C PRO A 8 -33.86 17.75 6.84
N ALA A 9 -34.40 18.63 7.69
CA ALA A 9 -35.75 18.48 8.24
C ALA A 9 -36.83 18.34 7.14
N ALA A 10 -36.66 19.00 6.00
CA ALA A 10 -37.55 18.87 4.85
C ALA A 10 -37.56 17.44 4.27
N VAL A 11 -36.38 16.82 4.11
CA VAL A 11 -36.25 15.45 3.61
C VAL A 11 -36.87 14.45 4.58
N ILE A 12 -36.69 14.66 5.88
CA ILE A 12 -37.34 13.83 6.91
C ILE A 12 -38.86 13.95 6.83
N ALA A 13 -39.39 15.17 6.71
CA ALA A 13 -40.83 15.39 6.58
C ALA A 13 -41.40 14.74 5.30
N ASP A 14 -40.65 14.74 4.19
CA ASP A 14 -41.04 14.03 2.98
C ASP A 14 -41.13 12.52 3.19
N PHE A 15 -40.16 11.92 3.90
CA PHE A 15 -40.20 10.50 4.26
C PHE A 15 -41.33 10.17 5.24
N GLU A 16 -41.55 10.99 6.27
CA GLU A 16 -42.63 10.81 7.25
C GLU A 16 -44.00 10.81 6.56
N ARG A 17 -44.23 11.78 5.66
CA ARG A 17 -45.46 11.85 4.86
C ARG A 17 -45.62 10.60 3.97
N TRP A 18 -44.58 10.22 3.25
CA TRP A 18 -44.60 9.04 2.38
C TRP A 18 -44.93 7.74 3.13
N VAL A 19 -44.35 7.56 4.32
CA VAL A 19 -44.65 6.42 5.20
C VAL A 19 -46.09 6.48 5.72
N ALA A 20 -46.57 7.65 6.14
CA ALA A 20 -47.96 7.84 6.58
C ALA A 20 -48.98 7.56 5.47
N GLU A 21 -48.60 7.82 4.21
CA GLU A 21 -49.38 7.49 3.01
C GLU A 21 -49.26 6.01 2.58
N GLY A 22 -48.60 5.18 3.39
CA GLY A 22 -48.51 3.73 3.18
C GLY A 22 -47.24 3.27 2.44
N ALA A 23 -46.23 4.13 2.32
CA ALA A 23 -44.96 3.84 1.65
C ALA A 23 -45.15 3.29 0.23
N HIS A 24 -46.09 3.87 -0.52
CA HIS A 24 -46.39 3.48 -1.89
C HIS A 24 -45.17 3.73 -2.79
N ASP A 25 -44.89 2.88 -3.76
CA ASP A 25 -43.83 3.17 -4.72
C ASP A 25 -44.18 4.45 -5.52
N PRO A 26 -43.44 5.57 -5.38
CA PRO A 26 -43.81 6.84 -6.00
C PRO A 26 -43.48 6.89 -7.50
N ARG A 27 -42.97 5.78 -8.07
CA ARG A 27 -42.64 5.69 -9.49
C ARG A 27 -43.92 5.50 -10.31
N ASP A 28 -44.26 6.50 -11.12
CA ASP A 28 -45.44 6.47 -12.02
C ASP A 28 -45.32 5.47 -13.17
N HIS A 29 -44.11 4.98 -13.44
CA HIS A 29 -43.81 4.05 -14.52
C HIS A 29 -42.63 3.15 -14.13
N PRO A 30 -42.60 1.90 -14.59
CA PRO A 30 -41.40 1.07 -14.45
C PRO A 30 -40.22 1.78 -15.14
N PRO A 31 -38.99 1.64 -14.60
CA PRO A 31 -37.80 2.17 -15.27
C PRO A 31 -37.74 1.61 -16.69
N THR A 32 -37.29 2.44 -17.63
CA THR A 32 -37.06 2.00 -19.00
C THR A 32 -36.04 0.86 -19.04
N ALA A 33 -36.01 0.07 -20.11
CA ALA A 33 -35.05 -1.02 -20.25
C ALA A 33 -33.58 -0.52 -20.10
N ASP A 34 -33.29 0.69 -20.56
CA ASP A 34 -31.96 1.32 -20.46
C ASP A 34 -31.63 1.77 -19.02
N GLU A 35 -32.59 2.37 -18.30
CA GLU A 35 -32.41 2.75 -16.89
C GLU A 35 -32.29 1.52 -15.98
N ALA A 36 -33.08 0.48 -16.26
CA ALA A 36 -32.98 -0.79 -15.56
C ALA A 36 -31.68 -1.53 -15.88
N ALA A 37 -31.15 -1.42 -17.09
CA ALA A 37 -29.86 -2.02 -17.47
C ALA A 37 -28.68 -1.38 -16.74
N GLY A 38 -28.70 -0.07 -16.50
CA GLY A 38 -27.69 0.64 -15.70
C GLY A 38 -27.69 0.28 -14.21
N LEU A 39 -28.83 -0.18 -13.68
CA LEU A 39 -29.01 -0.64 -12.30
C LEU A 39 -29.03 -2.17 -12.17
N ALA A 40 -29.03 -2.89 -13.31
CA ALA A 40 -29.03 -4.33 -13.32
C ALA A 40 -27.71 -4.81 -12.73
N TRP A 41 -27.80 -5.67 -11.72
CA TRP A 41 -26.64 -6.31 -11.10
C TRP A 41 -25.66 -6.87 -12.15
N ARG A 42 -26.17 -7.38 -13.28
CA ARG A 42 -25.32 -7.86 -14.39
C ARG A 42 -24.46 -6.76 -15.00
N GLY A 43 -25.01 -5.58 -15.30
CA GLY A 43 -24.24 -4.46 -15.85
C GLY A 43 -23.19 -3.93 -14.88
N ILE A 44 -23.54 -3.82 -13.59
CA ILE A 44 -22.60 -3.44 -12.53
C ILE A 44 -21.49 -4.50 -12.39
N PHE A 45 -21.86 -5.79 -12.42
CA PHE A 45 -20.92 -6.90 -12.31
C PHE A 45 -19.97 -6.96 -13.52
N ASP A 46 -20.47 -6.77 -14.73
CA ASP A 46 -19.67 -6.75 -15.95
C ASP A 46 -18.66 -5.59 -15.93
N ALA A 47 -19.09 -4.39 -15.49
CA ALA A 47 -18.19 -3.25 -15.31
C ALA A 47 -17.12 -3.52 -14.23
N ARG A 48 -17.47 -4.19 -13.13
CA ARG A 48 -16.52 -4.54 -12.06
C ARG A 48 -15.51 -5.59 -12.51
N ARG A 49 -15.89 -6.54 -13.36
CA ARG A 49 -14.95 -7.54 -13.93
C ARG A 49 -13.80 -6.89 -14.70
N GLU A 50 -13.95 -5.64 -15.15
CA GLU A 50 -12.88 -4.89 -15.79
C GLU A 50 -11.87 -4.26 -14.82
N TRP A 51 -12.12 -4.30 -13.50
CA TRP A 51 -11.18 -3.83 -12.49
C TRP A 51 -9.88 -4.64 -12.52
N TRP A 52 -8.76 -3.93 -12.37
CA TRP A 52 -7.43 -4.52 -12.42
C TRP A 52 -7.25 -5.68 -11.43
N SER A 53 -7.87 -5.61 -10.25
CA SER A 53 -7.77 -6.62 -9.20
C SER A 53 -8.60 -7.88 -9.44
N LEU A 54 -9.52 -7.84 -10.41
CA LEU A 54 -10.37 -8.97 -10.79
C LEU A 54 -9.96 -9.61 -12.12
N LYS A 55 -8.89 -9.08 -12.75
CA LYS A 55 -8.28 -9.67 -13.92
C LYS A 55 -7.21 -10.68 -13.52
N PRO A 56 -7.00 -11.75 -14.30
CA PRO A 56 -5.87 -12.64 -14.10
C PRO A 56 -4.54 -11.86 -14.11
N VAL A 57 -3.62 -12.25 -13.24
CA VAL A 57 -2.25 -11.72 -13.27
C VAL A 57 -1.61 -12.17 -14.59
N SER A 58 -1.03 -11.23 -15.31
CA SER A 58 -0.27 -11.49 -16.54
C SER A 58 1.17 -11.02 -16.35
N GLU A 59 2.10 -11.74 -16.97
CA GLU A 59 3.50 -11.31 -17.00
C GLU A 59 3.62 -10.06 -17.86
N SER A 60 4.19 -9.00 -17.28
CA SER A 60 4.55 -7.80 -18.03
C SER A 60 5.93 -7.98 -18.63
N GLU A 61 6.10 -7.55 -19.88
CA GLU A 61 7.43 -7.40 -20.46
C GLU A 61 8.24 -6.40 -19.63
N LEU A 62 9.47 -6.78 -19.29
CA LEU A 62 10.39 -5.93 -18.54
C LEU A 62 11.10 -4.97 -19.50
N PRO A 63 11.23 -3.67 -19.16
CA PRO A 63 12.03 -2.72 -19.93
C PRO A 63 13.45 -3.26 -20.12
N ALA A 64 14.04 -3.11 -21.32
CA ALA A 64 15.40 -3.58 -21.59
C ALA A 64 16.38 -3.10 -20.50
N ALA A 65 17.14 -4.02 -19.93
CA ALA A 65 18.12 -3.70 -18.91
C ALA A 65 19.37 -3.15 -19.60
N ASP A 66 19.87 -2.03 -19.11
CA ASP A 66 21.25 -1.64 -19.40
C ASP A 66 22.14 -2.66 -18.70
N THR A 67 22.92 -3.40 -19.49
CA THR A 67 23.73 -4.54 -19.05
C THR A 67 24.87 -4.15 -18.10
N GLU A 68 25.08 -2.84 -17.88
CA GLU A 68 26.12 -2.30 -17.02
C GLU A 68 25.63 -1.88 -15.64
N SER A 69 24.32 -1.94 -15.33
CA SER A 69 23.83 -1.51 -14.02
C SER A 69 23.87 -2.66 -13.00
N PRO A 70 24.77 -2.62 -11.98
CA PRO A 70 24.80 -3.63 -10.92
C PRO A 70 23.58 -3.55 -9.97
N SER A 71 22.67 -2.59 -10.15
CA SER A 71 21.49 -2.40 -9.30
C SER A 71 20.25 -3.21 -9.72
N SER A 72 20.20 -3.74 -10.94
CA SER A 72 18.98 -4.35 -11.49
C SER A 72 18.78 -5.80 -11.03
N THR A 73 18.84 -6.06 -9.71
CA THR A 73 18.65 -7.40 -9.15
C THR A 73 17.16 -7.78 -9.13
N HIS A 74 16.27 -6.81 -8.92
CA HIS A 74 14.83 -7.05 -8.87
C HIS A 74 14.09 -6.56 -10.14
N PRO A 75 13.12 -7.32 -10.70
CA PRO A 75 12.40 -6.93 -11.93
C PRO A 75 11.70 -5.58 -11.87
N VAL A 76 11.26 -5.14 -10.68
CA VAL A 76 10.63 -3.83 -10.48
C VAL A 76 11.61 -2.68 -10.70
N ASP A 77 12.89 -2.87 -10.35
CA ASP A 77 13.90 -1.81 -10.46
C ASP A 77 14.14 -1.43 -11.91
N ARG A 78 13.97 -2.36 -12.86
CA ARG A 78 14.05 -2.08 -14.30
C ARG A 78 13.04 -1.05 -14.78
N PHE A 79 11.85 -1.01 -14.18
CA PHE A 79 10.86 0.03 -14.50
C PHE A 79 11.25 1.39 -13.94
N ILE A 80 11.89 1.42 -12.77
CA ILE A 80 12.38 2.65 -12.14
C ILE A 80 13.57 3.19 -12.94
N GLU A 81 14.54 2.34 -13.26
CA GLU A 81 15.72 2.66 -14.08
C GLU A 81 15.30 3.22 -15.44
N ALA A 82 14.39 2.56 -16.15
CA ALA A 82 13.90 3.04 -17.44
C ALA A 82 13.28 4.44 -17.36
N ARG A 83 12.56 4.75 -16.27
CA ARG A 83 11.98 6.08 -16.04
C ARG A 83 13.03 7.13 -15.65
N LEU A 84 14.02 6.75 -14.85
CA LEU A 84 15.15 7.63 -14.47
C LEU A 84 16.01 7.96 -15.69
N ALA A 85 16.37 6.96 -16.51
CA ALA A 85 17.13 7.13 -17.74
C ALA A 85 16.40 8.07 -18.72
N ALA A 86 15.09 7.88 -18.92
CA ALA A 86 14.27 8.77 -19.73
C ALA A 86 14.22 10.22 -19.21
N ALA A 87 14.43 10.42 -17.91
CA ALA A 87 14.49 11.72 -17.25
C ALA A 87 15.93 12.28 -17.12
N GLY A 88 16.96 11.55 -17.59
CA GLY A 88 18.37 11.94 -17.42
C GLY A 88 18.84 11.91 -15.97
N LEU A 89 18.25 11.04 -15.14
CA LEU A 89 18.57 10.85 -13.73
C LEU A 89 19.21 9.49 -13.50
N GLU A 90 19.98 9.38 -12.42
CA GLU A 90 20.61 8.13 -11.98
C GLU A 90 20.03 7.68 -10.63
N LEU A 91 20.13 6.38 -10.36
CA LEU A 91 19.79 5.83 -9.04
C LEU A 91 20.76 6.34 -7.98
N ASN A 92 20.22 6.67 -6.81
CA ASN A 92 21.06 6.97 -5.65
C ASN A 92 21.82 5.72 -5.21
N SER A 93 23.06 5.90 -4.78
CA SER A 93 23.84 4.80 -4.18
C SER A 93 23.14 4.24 -2.94
N PRO A 94 23.35 2.95 -2.63
CA PRO A 94 22.85 2.34 -1.41
C PRO A 94 23.23 3.14 -0.16
N ALA A 95 22.32 3.16 0.82
CA ALA A 95 22.57 3.84 2.07
C ALA A 95 23.74 3.20 2.83
N LYS A 96 24.54 4.01 3.52
CA LYS A 96 25.64 3.52 4.36
C LYS A 96 25.11 2.59 5.47
N PRO A 97 25.88 1.57 5.91
CA PRO A 97 25.44 0.62 6.94
C PRO A 97 24.87 1.28 8.19
N ARG A 98 25.56 2.31 8.71
CA ARG A 98 25.09 3.12 9.85
C ARG A 98 23.69 3.70 9.66
N THR A 99 23.39 4.16 8.45
CA THR A 99 22.09 4.74 8.09
C THR A 99 21.02 3.67 8.03
N LEU A 100 21.33 2.49 7.47
CA LEU A 100 20.42 1.35 7.42
C LEU A 100 20.06 0.85 8.83
N LEU A 101 21.07 0.61 9.68
CA LEU A 101 20.85 0.20 11.07
C LEU A 101 19.96 1.17 11.81
N ARG A 102 20.29 2.47 11.77
CA ARG A 102 19.49 3.49 12.46
C ARG A 102 18.05 3.52 11.97
N ARG A 103 17.81 3.39 10.66
CA ARG A 103 16.46 3.37 10.09
C ARG A 103 15.70 2.15 10.57
N LEU A 104 16.29 0.96 10.49
CA LEU A 104 15.66 -0.28 10.92
C LEU A 104 15.30 -0.25 12.41
N SER A 105 16.25 0.10 13.29
CA SER A 105 15.99 0.15 14.73
C SER A 105 14.86 1.13 15.05
N LEU A 106 14.88 2.34 14.50
CA LEU A 106 13.84 3.33 14.78
C LEU A 106 12.47 2.96 14.19
N VAL A 107 12.44 2.34 13.02
CA VAL A 107 11.17 1.93 12.37
C VAL A 107 10.56 0.74 13.10
N LEU A 108 11.36 -0.29 13.37
CA LEU A 108 10.87 -1.55 13.92
C LEU A 108 10.65 -1.48 15.43
N THR A 109 11.57 -0.88 16.19
CA THR A 109 11.49 -0.86 17.67
C THR A 109 11.22 0.53 18.25
N GLY A 110 11.41 1.60 17.46
CA GLY A 110 11.30 2.97 17.96
C GLY A 110 12.50 3.45 18.78
N LEU A 111 13.51 2.60 18.95
CA LEU A 111 14.71 2.88 19.75
C LEU A 111 15.92 3.09 18.83
N PRO A 112 16.84 4.00 19.18
CA PRO A 112 18.10 4.13 18.47
C PRO A 112 18.99 2.90 18.75
N PRO A 113 19.85 2.48 17.81
CA PRO A 113 20.84 1.43 18.06
C PRO A 113 21.90 1.89 19.06
N THR A 114 22.54 0.95 19.76
CA THR A 114 23.68 1.27 20.62
C THR A 114 24.96 1.54 19.81
N PRO A 115 25.97 2.21 20.39
CA PRO A 115 27.27 2.38 19.76
C PRO A 115 27.92 1.04 19.38
N GLU A 116 27.80 0.03 20.22
CA GLU A 116 28.35 -1.31 20.02
C GLU A 116 27.67 -2.04 18.86
N GLU A 117 26.33 -1.99 18.81
CA GLU A 117 25.55 -2.54 17.70
C GLU A 117 25.91 -1.86 16.37
N THR A 118 26.14 -0.55 16.42
CA THR A 118 26.54 0.23 15.24
C THR A 118 27.90 -0.21 14.73
N HIS A 119 28.88 -0.36 15.62
CA HIS A 119 30.22 -0.78 15.23
C HIS A 119 30.26 -2.23 14.73
N ALA A 120 29.49 -3.12 15.34
CA ALA A 120 29.37 -4.52 14.90
C ALA A 120 28.74 -4.61 13.50
N PHE A 121 27.62 -3.92 13.29
CA PHE A 121 26.93 -3.94 11.99
C PHE A 121 27.78 -3.32 10.87
N GLU A 122 28.49 -2.22 11.14
CA GLU A 122 29.40 -1.60 10.15
C GLU A 122 30.55 -2.53 9.72
N GLN A 123 30.98 -3.45 10.58
CA GLN A 123 32.03 -4.44 10.28
C GLN A 123 31.50 -5.67 9.55
N GLN A 124 30.27 -6.08 9.86
CA GLN A 124 29.64 -7.28 9.31
C GLN A 124 28.96 -7.04 7.96
N SER A 125 28.54 -5.81 7.67
CA SER A 125 27.84 -5.49 6.43
C SER A 125 28.79 -5.49 5.23
N ASP A 126 28.45 -6.33 4.24
CA ASP A 126 29.21 -6.48 2.99
C ASP A 126 28.87 -5.41 1.94
N ARG A 127 27.96 -4.47 2.27
CA ARG A 127 27.52 -3.36 1.42
C ARG A 127 26.98 -3.81 0.06
N HIS A 128 26.30 -4.95 0.03
CA HIS A 128 25.68 -5.47 -1.17
C HIS A 128 24.64 -4.45 -1.72
N PRO A 129 24.55 -4.25 -3.06
CA PRO A 129 23.59 -3.31 -3.65
C PRO A 129 22.14 -3.62 -3.26
N ASP A 130 21.81 -4.91 -3.22
CA ASP A 130 20.56 -5.43 -2.67
C ASP A 130 20.77 -5.81 -1.20
N SER A 131 20.13 -5.06 -0.29
CA SER A 131 20.23 -5.31 1.15
C SER A 131 19.64 -6.65 1.59
N SER A 132 18.73 -7.26 0.82
CA SER A 132 18.19 -8.59 1.14
C SER A 132 19.23 -9.71 0.95
N GLN A 133 20.28 -9.45 0.18
CA GLN A 133 21.40 -10.36 -0.03
C GLN A 133 22.56 -10.12 0.93
N ASP A 134 22.50 -9.07 1.77
CA ASP A 134 23.45 -8.84 2.85
C ASP A 134 23.02 -9.64 4.09
N ALA A 135 23.75 -10.69 4.43
CA ALA A 135 23.43 -11.56 5.56
C ALA A 135 23.35 -10.80 6.89
N ALA A 136 24.24 -9.82 7.10
CA ALA A 136 24.22 -9.00 8.31
C ALA A 136 22.95 -8.14 8.38
N TYR A 137 22.44 -7.66 7.24
CA TYR A 137 21.19 -6.92 7.17
C TYR A 137 19.98 -7.81 7.52
N THR A 138 19.90 -9.01 6.94
CA THR A 138 18.81 -9.95 7.22
C THR A 138 18.82 -10.39 8.69
N ASP A 139 19.99 -10.76 9.24
CA ASP A 139 20.14 -11.12 10.66
C ASP A 139 19.75 -9.97 11.61
N LEU A 140 20.04 -8.73 11.20
CA LEU A 140 19.61 -7.54 11.94
C LEU A 140 18.08 -7.39 11.92
N VAL A 141 17.45 -7.56 10.77
CA VAL A 141 15.98 -7.48 10.64
C VAL A 141 15.32 -8.52 11.53
N ASP A 142 15.76 -9.78 11.47
CA ASP A 142 15.21 -10.87 12.26
C ASP A 142 15.33 -10.60 13.77
N ARG A 143 16.51 -10.20 14.25
CA ARG A 143 16.68 -9.78 15.66
C ARG A 143 15.74 -8.66 16.09
N LEU A 144 15.55 -7.65 15.25
CA LEU A 144 14.70 -6.52 15.59
C LEU A 144 13.22 -6.91 15.62
N LEU A 145 12.78 -7.81 14.73
CA LEU A 145 11.42 -8.35 14.72
C LEU A 145 11.16 -9.28 15.92
N GLU A 146 12.16 -10.04 16.36
CA GLU A 146 12.08 -10.91 17.55
C GLU A 146 12.11 -10.13 18.87
N SER A 147 12.52 -8.86 18.85
CA SER A 147 12.59 -8.02 20.05
C SER A 147 11.20 -7.73 20.63
N PRO A 148 11.02 -7.77 21.96
CA PRO A 148 9.77 -7.30 22.60
C PRO A 148 9.40 -5.86 22.21
N HIS A 149 10.41 -5.02 21.97
CA HIS A 149 10.21 -3.62 21.58
C HIS A 149 9.53 -3.45 20.22
N PHE A 150 9.62 -4.45 19.32
CA PHE A 150 8.85 -4.43 18.08
C PHE A 150 7.34 -4.51 18.38
N GLY A 151 6.93 -5.47 19.21
CA GLY A 151 5.55 -5.59 19.67
C GLY A 151 5.05 -4.32 20.38
N GLU A 152 5.86 -3.78 21.29
CA GLU A 152 5.55 -2.53 21.99
C GLU A 152 5.39 -1.34 21.02
N ARG A 153 6.28 -1.21 20.04
CA ARG A 153 6.26 -0.12 19.04
C ARG A 153 4.95 -0.11 18.27
N TRP A 154 4.50 -1.29 17.81
CA TRP A 154 3.29 -1.45 17.02
C TRP A 154 2.00 -1.40 17.85
N ALA A 155 2.02 -1.93 19.07
CA ALA A 155 0.89 -1.87 19.98
C ALA A 155 0.47 -0.42 20.29
N ARG A 156 1.41 0.53 20.34
CA ARG A 156 1.08 1.97 20.54
C ARG A 156 0.10 2.54 19.51
N HIS A 157 0.07 2.03 18.27
CA HIS A 157 -0.90 2.47 17.27
C HIS A 157 -2.34 2.04 17.59
N TRP A 158 -2.51 1.10 18.50
CA TRP A 158 -3.79 0.53 18.92
C TRP A 158 -4.14 0.81 20.39
N MET A 159 -3.19 1.35 21.16
CA MET A 159 -3.37 1.72 22.58
C MET A 159 -3.81 3.18 22.76
N ASP A 160 -4.02 3.91 21.67
CA ASP A 160 -4.70 5.21 21.68
C ASP A 160 -6.22 4.96 21.50
N VAL A 161 -6.86 4.55 22.59
CA VAL A 161 -8.33 4.44 22.74
C VAL A 161 -8.75 5.21 23.99
#